data_AF-A0A834XGA0-F1
#
_entry.id   AF-A0A834XGA0-F1
#
_cell.length_a   1.000
_cell.length_b   1.000
_cell.length_c   1.000
_cell.angle_alpha   90.00
_cell.angle_beta   90.00
_cell.angle_gamma   90.00
#
_symmetry.space_group_name_H-M   'P 1'
#
loop_
_entity.id
_entity.type
_entity.pdbx_description
1 polymer ?
#
loop_
_entity_poly.entity_id
_entity_poly.type
_entity_poly.pdbx_seq_one_letter_code
_entity_poly.pdbx_strand_id
1 'polypeptide(L)' 'MAGCGGILRDQRGTWIQGFMRNMGCSSPINMELSGIFYGLESRFKEDYS' A
#
# COMPACT_ATOMS: atom_id res chain seq x y z
N MET A 1 12.73 -13.16 -1.31
CA MET A 1 11.28 -12.88 -1.18
C MET A 1 11.10 -11.38 -1.17
N ALA A 2 10.12 -10.88 -1.92
CA ALA A 2 9.79 -9.48 -2.07
C ALA A 2 8.38 -9.21 -1.53
N GLY A 3 8.22 -8.08 -0.86
CA GLY A 3 6.95 -7.63 -0.30
C GLY A 3 6.85 -6.12 -0.36
N CYS A 4 5.63 -5.60 -0.45
CA CYS A 4 5.35 -4.17 -0.41
C CYS A 4 4.38 -3.88 0.72
N GLY A 5 4.50 -2.69 1.29
CA GLY A 5 3.60 -2.20 2.30
C GLY A 5 3.69 -0.70 2.40
N GLY A 6 2.76 -0.13 3.14
CA GLY A 6 2.68 1.31 3.30
C GLY A 6 1.73 1.70 4.41
N ILE A 7 1.80 2.98 4.75
CA ILE A 7 0.99 3.60 5.80
C ILE A 7 0.26 4.77 5.17
N LEU A 8 -1.06 4.78 5.27
CA LEU A 8 -1.88 5.94 4.94
C LEU A 8 -1.98 6.84 6.17
N ARG A 9 -1.73 8.13 5.94
CA ARG A 9 -1.82 9.17 6.96
C ARG A 9 -2.69 10.31 6.45
N ASP A 10 -3.36 10.99 7.37
CA ASP A 10 -4.05 12.23 7.07
C ASP A 10 -3.06 13.41 6.92
N GLN A 11 -3.56 14.59 6.57
CA GLN A 11 -2.76 15.81 6.45
C GLN A 11 -2.09 16.27 7.76
N ARG A 12 -2.52 15.74 8.92
CA ARG A 12 -1.92 16.01 10.24
C ARG A 12 -0.87 14.97 10.62
N GLY A 13 -0.64 13.97 9.77
CA GLY A 13 0.25 12.84 10.04
C GLY A 13 -0.36 11.74 10.91
N THR A 14 -1.66 11.81 11.21
CA THR A 14 -2.39 10.78 11.96
C THR A 14 -2.44 9.50 11.13
N TRP A 15 -2.19 8.36 11.76
CA TRP A 15 -2.33 7.07 11.11
C TRP A 15 -3.81 6.75 10.81
N ILE A 16 -4.11 6.41 9.56
CA ILE A 16 -5.44 5.99 9.12
C ILE A 16 -5.47 4.45 9.05
N GLN A 17 -4.60 3.89 8.20
CA GLN A 17 -4.52 2.44 7.99
C GLN A 17 -3.13 2.05 7.46
N GLY A 18 -2.80 0.76 7.57
CA GLY A 18 -1.57 0.18 7.04
C GLY A 18 -1.87 -1.05 6.21
N PHE A 19 -1.05 -1.30 5.20
CA PHE A 19 -1.16 -2.50 4.36
C PHE A 19 0.20 -3.17 4.19
N MET A 20 0.16 -4.49 4.02
CA MET A 20 1.33 -5.30 3.72
C MET A 20 0.92 -6.46 2.82
N ARG A 21 1.70 -6.73 1.76
CA ARG A 21 1.42 -7.80 0.82
C ARG A 21 2.72 -8.52 0.44
N ASN A 22 2.66 -9.85 0.46
CA ASN A 22 3.71 -10.72 -0.06
C ASN A 22 3.56 -10.81 -1.59
N MET A 23 4.63 -10.48 -2.31
CA MET A 23 4.65 -10.41 -3.78
C MET A 23 5.59 -11.46 -4.40
N GLY A 24 6.08 -12.41 -3.61
CA GLY A 24 6.89 -13.53 -4.10
C GLY A 24 8.26 -13.09 -4.63
N CYS A 25 8.58 -13.43 -5.88
CA CYS A 25 9.80 -13.01 -6.57
C CYS A 25 9.42 -11.98 -7.64
N SER A 26 9.77 -10.71 -7.41
CA SER A 26 9.50 -9.61 -8.32
C SER A 26 10.70 -8.66 -8.36
N SER A 27 10.80 -7.86 -9.43
CA SER A 27 11.83 -6.84 -9.56
C SER A 27 11.54 -5.65 -8.61
N PRO A 28 12.56 -4.90 -8.18
CA PRO A 28 12.37 -3.74 -7.30
C PRO A 28 11.37 -2.71 -7.87
N ILE A 29 11.45 -2.41 -9.17
CA ILE A 29 10.55 -1.45 -9.80
C ILE A 29 9.08 -1.91 -9.75
N ASN A 30 8.81 -3.20 -9.94
CA ASN A 30 7.47 -3.75 -9.83
C ASN A 30 6.98 -3.73 -8.38
N MET A 31 7.89 -3.86 -7.41
CA MET A 31 7.55 -3.77 -5.99
C MET A 31 7.12 -2.37 -5.58
N GLU A 32 7.88 -1.35 -6.01
CA GLU A 32 7.55 0.05 -5.77
C GLU A 32 6.20 0.41 -6.40
N LEU A 33 6.00 0.04 -7.68
CA LEU A 33 4.75 0.32 -8.39
C LEU A 33 3.56 -0.38 -7.74
N SER A 34 3.73 -1.61 -7.28
CA SER A 34 2.70 -2.36 -6.56
C SER A 34 2.36 -1.71 -5.23
N GLY A 35 3.36 -1.23 -4.48
CA GLY A 35 3.14 -0.51 -3.23
C GLY A 35 2.26 0.73 -3.42
N ILE A 36 2.53 1.52 -4.47
CA ILE A 36 1.73 2.70 -4.82
C ILE A 36 0.30 2.29 -5.22
N PHE A 37 0.17 1.28 -6.09
CA PHE A 37 -1.13 0.79 -6.55
C PHE A 37 -2.01 0.32 -5.39
N TYR A 38 -1.49 -0.52 -4.49
CA TYR A 38 -2.24 -1.01 -3.34
C TYR A 38 -2.53 0.10 -2.31
N GLY A 39 -1.62 1.05 -2.15
CA GLY A 39 -1.86 2.24 -1.32
C GLY A 39 -3.06 3.04 -1.84
N LEU A 40 -3.15 3.27 -3.14
CA LEU A 40 -4.30 3.95 -3.76
C LEU A 40 -5.58 3.12 -3.66
N GLU A 41 -5.52 1.82 -3.98
CA GLU A 41 -6.68 0.91 -3.87
C GLU A 41 -7.26 0.88 -2.44
N SER A 42 -6.38 0.84 -1.43
CA SER A 42 -6.80 0.79 -0.02
C SER A 42 -7.60 2.02 0.42
N ARG A 43 -7.38 3.19 -0.20
CA ARG A 43 -8.20 4.38 0.04
C ARG A 43 -9.61 4.22 -0.53
N PHE A 44 -9.73 3.68 -1.74
CA PHE A 44 -11.02 3.51 -2.44
C PHE A 44 -11.89 2.43 -1.81
N LYS A 45 -11.29 1.41 -1.19
CA LYS A 45 -12.02 0.37 -0.46
C LYS A 45 -12.71 0.90 0.80
N GLU A 46 -12.22 2.00 1.37
CA GLU A 46 -12.79 2.62 2.57
C GLU A 46 -14.04 3.46 2.28
N ASP A 47 -14.20 3.99 1.06
CA ASP A 47 -15.38 4.80 0.67
C ASP A 47 -16.62 3.94 0.30
N TYR A 48 -16.49 2.60 0.26
CA TYR A 48 -17.56 1.65 -0.12
C TYR A 48 -18.08 0.76 1.02
N SER A 49 -17.62 0.98 2.25
CA SER A 49 -17.98 0.19 3.44
C SER A 49 -18.60 1.03 4.53
#